data_AF-A0A392RTB9-F1
#
_entry.id   AF-A0A392RTB9-F1
#
_cell.length_a   1.000
_cell.length_b   1.000
_cell.length_c   1.000
_cell.angle_alpha   90.00
_cell.angle_beta   90.00
_cell.angle_gamma   90.00
#
_symmetry.space_group_name_H-M   'P 1'
#
loop_
_entity.id
_entity.type
_entity.pdbx_description
1 polymer ?
#
loop_
_entity_poly.entity_id
_entity_poly.type
_entity_poly.pdbx_seq_one_letter_code
_entity_poly.pdbx_strand_id
1 'polypeptide(L)'
;MFTNLSSLELNDFRQLESFPRGGLPSNLSRLEIRNCPKLIASREEWGFFQLNSLKSFAISDHEFENVESFPEENLLPPTLESL
;
A
#
# COMPACT_ATOMS: atom_id res chain seq x y z
N MET A 1 -13.56 -9.94 11.52
CA MET A 1 -13.71 -9.37 10.17
C MET A 1 -13.64 -7.85 10.30
N PHE A 2 -12.62 -7.20 9.71
CA PHE A 2 -12.50 -5.74 9.73
C PHE A 2 -13.34 -5.12 8.60
N THR A 3 -14.66 -5.21 8.70
CA THR A 3 -15.59 -4.80 7.62
C THR A 3 -15.72 -3.29 7.43
N ASN A 4 -15.20 -2.47 8.36
CA ASN A 4 -15.32 -1.01 8.35
C ASN A 4 -13.99 -0.26 8.24
N LEU A 5 -12.89 -0.95 7.92
CA LEU A 5 -11.60 -0.27 7.79
C LEU A 5 -11.56 0.51 6.47
N SER A 6 -11.71 1.83 6.57
CA SER A 6 -11.64 2.77 5.44
C SER A 6 -10.28 3.45 5.31
N SER A 7 -9.48 3.49 6.38
CA SER A 7 -8.14 4.07 6.37
C SER A 7 -7.18 3.13 7.08
N LEU A 8 -6.02 2.90 6.48
CA LEU A 8 -4.92 2.12 7.05
C LEU A 8 -3.64 2.94 6.95
N GLU A 9 -2.97 3.08 8.08
CA GLU A 9 -1.68 3.77 8.19
C GLU A 9 -0.68 2.81 8.84
N LEU A 10 0.44 2.58 8.16
CA LEU A 10 1.54 1.75 8.61
C LEU A 10 2.77 2.63 8.78
N ASN A 11 3.23 2.80 10.02
CA ASN A 11 4.39 3.62 10.35
C ASN A 11 5.46 2.79 11.05
N ASP A 12 6.71 2.90 10.59
CA ASP A 12 7.93 2.36 11.23
C ASP A 12 7.94 0.82 11.41
N PHE A 13 7.23 0.08 10.56
CA PHE A 13 7.24 -1.38 10.57
C PHE A 13 8.39 -1.96 9.76
N ARG A 14 9.57 -2.05 10.37
CA ARG A 14 10.79 -2.57 9.71
C ARG A 14 10.78 -4.08 9.41
N GLN A 15 9.94 -4.85 10.10
CA GLN A 15 9.88 -6.31 9.97
C GLN A 15 8.65 -6.81 9.19
N LEU A 16 7.74 -5.90 8.82
CA LEU A 16 6.55 -6.27 8.06
C LEU A 16 6.94 -6.50 6.60
N GLU A 17 6.75 -7.72 6.12
CA GLU A 17 7.22 -8.15 4.79
C GLU A 17 6.10 -8.17 3.75
N SER A 18 4.85 -8.39 4.15
CA SER A 18 3.74 -8.51 3.22
C SER A 18 2.38 -8.22 3.87
N PHE A 19 1.38 -7.95 3.03
CA PHE A 19 -0.02 -7.93 3.43
C PHE A 19 -0.55 -9.35 3.65
N PRO A 20 -1.59 -9.53 4.48
CA PRO A 20 -2.20 -10.85 4.68
C PRO A 20 -2.72 -11.42 3.35
N ARG A 21 -2.68 -12.74 3.20
CA ARG A 21 -3.07 -13.48 1.97
C ARG A 21 -4.51 -13.23 1.50
N GLY A 22 -5.37 -12.71 2.37
CA GLY A 22 -6.73 -12.25 2.05
C GLY A 22 -6.81 -10.82 1.50
N GLY A 23 -5.67 -10.17 1.29
CA GLY A 23 -5.57 -8.79 0.83
C GLY A 23 -5.98 -7.76 1.90
N LEU A 24 -6.05 -6.51 1.46
CA LEU A 24 -6.61 -5.41 2.23
C LEU A 24 -8.15 -5.38 2.08
N PRO A 25 -8.88 -4.80 3.05
CA PRO A 25 -10.33 -4.67 2.96
C PRO A 25 -10.77 -3.92 1.70
N SER A 26 -11.80 -4.40 1.00
CA SER A 26 -12.31 -3.75 -0.22
C SER A 26 -12.88 -2.35 -0.02
N ASN A 27 -13.24 -2.01 1.24
CA ASN A 27 -13.77 -0.70 1.64
C ASN A 27 -12.66 0.31 1.98
N LEU A 28 -11.38 -0.09 1.86
CA LEU A 28 -10.25 0.78 2.16
C LEU A 28 -10.18 1.91 1.12
N SER A 29 -10.28 3.16 1.58
CA SER A 29 -10.22 4.36 0.75
C SER A 29 -8.92 5.13 0.88
N ARG A 30 -8.18 4.93 1.98
CA ARG A 30 -6.87 5.52 2.22
C ARG A 30 -5.87 4.47 2.69
N LEU A 31 -4.70 4.44 2.08
CA LEU A 31 -3.55 3.65 2.50
C LEU A 31 -2.31 4.52 2.58
N GLU A 32 -1.65 4.51 3.72
CA GLU A 32 -0.38 5.20 3.91
C GLU A 32 0.66 4.27 4.53
N ILE A 33 1.85 4.24 3.93
CA ILE A 33 2.97 3.39 4.33
C ILE A 33 4.20 4.27 4.51
N ARG A 34 4.67 4.41 5.75
CA ARG A 34 5.85 5.20 6.10
C ARG A 34 6.90 4.33 6.79
N ASN A 35 8.14 4.41 6.35
CA ASN A 35 9.31 3.74 6.96
C ASN A 35 9.09 2.23 7.18
N CYS A 36 8.59 1.54 6.15
CA CYS A 36 8.31 0.11 6.18
C CYS A 36 9.15 -0.63 5.12
N PRO A 37 10.49 -0.65 5.25
CA PRO A 37 11.41 -1.04 4.18
C PRO A 37 11.12 -2.38 3.55
N LYS A 38 10.88 -3.40 4.37
CA LYS A 38 10.61 -4.75 3.91
C LYS A 38 9.27 -4.89 3.17
N LEU A 39 8.27 -4.11 3.57
CA LEU A 39 6.96 -4.09 2.92
C LEU A 39 7.05 -3.38 1.55
N ILE A 40 7.79 -2.28 1.48
CA ILE A 40 8.00 -1.52 0.25
C ILE A 40 8.80 -2.35 -0.77
N ALA A 41 9.74 -3.18 -0.29
CA ALA A 41 10.49 -4.10 -1.14
C ALA A 41 9.59 -5.15 -1.82
N SER A 42 8.45 -5.53 -1.23
CA SER A 42 7.48 -6.49 -1.80
C SER A 42 6.35 -5.83 -2.59
N ARG A 43 6.50 -4.56 -3.01
CA ARG A 43 5.43 -3.76 -3.66
C ARG A 43 4.80 -4.37 -4.92
N GLU A 44 5.52 -5.24 -5.62
CA GLU A 44 5.00 -5.96 -6.80
C GLU A 44 3.90 -6.98 -6.43
N GLU A 45 3.88 -7.45 -5.18
CA GLU A 45 2.95 -8.48 -4.70
C GLU A 45 1.65 -7.90 -4.11
N TRP A 46 1.55 -6.57 -4.00
CA TRP A 46 0.48 -5.91 -3.26
C TRP A 46 -0.92 -6.03 -3.90
N GLY A 47 -0.99 -6.17 -5.22
CA GLY A 47 -2.24 -6.44 -5.92
C GLY A 47 -3.35 -5.40 -5.71
N PHE A 48 -3.01 -4.11 -5.60
CA PHE A 48 -3.99 -3.05 -5.28
C PHE A 48 -5.05 -2.81 -6.36
N PHE A 49 -4.89 -3.37 -7.56
CA PHE A 49 -5.89 -3.31 -8.63
C PHE A 49 -7.30 -3.77 -8.21
N GLN A 50 -7.43 -4.58 -7.16
CA GLN A 50 -8.72 -5.04 -6.63
C GLN A 50 -9.36 -4.09 -5.60
N LEU A 51 -8.65 -3.07 -5.15
CA LEU A 51 -9.11 -2.10 -4.15
C LEU A 51 -9.92 -0.98 -4.78
N ASN A 52 -11.13 -1.31 -5.24
CA ASN A 52 -12.04 -0.39 -5.94
C ASN A 52 -12.51 0.82 -5.11
N SER A 53 -12.23 0.86 -3.81
CA SER A 53 -12.56 2.00 -2.95
C SER A 53 -11.37 2.92 -2.71
N LEU A 54 -10.15 2.50 -3.09
CA LEU A 54 -8.91 3.21 -2.76
C LEU A 54 -8.84 4.49 -3.58
N LYS A 55 -8.80 5.62 -2.89
CA LYS A 55 -8.77 6.98 -3.45
C LYS A 55 -7.43 7.66 -3.21
N SER A 56 -6.81 7.36 -2.07
CA SER A 56 -5.56 7.99 -1.63
C SER A 56 -4.56 6.92 -1.24
N PHE A 57 -3.40 6.96 -1.85
CA PHE A 57 -2.28 6.10 -1.55
C PHE A 57 -1.02 6.96 -1.38
N ALA A 58 -0.26 6.72 -0.31
CA ALA A 58 0.99 7.41 -0.08
C ALA A 58 2.05 6.44 0.45
N ILE A 59 3.28 6.62 -0.02
CA ILE A 59 4.44 5.83 0.39
C ILE A 59 5.60 6.79 0.69
N SER A 60 6.23 6.63 1.84
CA SER A 60 7.45 7.37 2.17
C SER A 60 8.40 6.50 2.96
N ASP A 61 9.69 6.72 2.76
CA ASP A 61 10.71 6.07 3.57
C ASP A 61 11.91 7.00 3.74
N HIS A 62 12.34 7.19 4.98
CA HIS A 62 13.48 8.03 5.31
C HIS A 62 14.84 7.35 5.08
N GLU A 63 14.87 6.01 4.98
CA GLU A 63 16.10 5.23 4.83
C GLU A 63 16.38 4.82 3.35
N PHE A 64 15.49 5.14 2.40
CA PHE A 64 15.66 4.75 1.00
C PHE A 64 16.36 5.81 0.16
N GLU A 65 17.67 5.63 -0.06
CA GLU A 65 18.45 6.40 -1.05
C GLU A 65 18.29 5.91 -2.50
N ASN A 66 17.67 4.75 -2.74
CA ASN A 66 17.56 4.14 -4.08
C ASN A 66 16.25 3.36 -4.28
N VAL A 67 15.10 4.06 -4.28
CA VAL A 67 13.88 3.42 -4.77
C VAL A 67 13.95 3.39 -6.29
N GLU A 68 14.18 2.21 -6.87
CA GLU A 68 13.72 1.95 -8.24
C GLU A 68 12.26 2.35 -8.32
N SER A 69 11.86 3.00 -9.41
CA SER A 69 10.50 3.53 -9.61
C SER A 69 9.41 2.58 -9.09
N PHE A 70 8.32 3.13 -8.57
CA PHE A 70 7.14 2.34 -8.22
C PHE A 70 6.74 1.46 -9.42
N PRO A 71 6.37 0.18 -9.23
CA PRO A 71 6.16 -0.74 -10.34
C PRO A 71 5.01 -0.26 -11.23
N GLU A 72 4.89 -0.87 -12.42
CA GLU A 72 4.04 -0.40 -13.52
C GLU A 72 2.63 0.04 -13.09
N GLU A 73 2.09 1.04 -13.80
CA GLU A 73 0.79 1.70 -13.58
C GLU A 73 -0.39 0.73 -13.42
N ASN A 74 -0.26 -0.51 -13.91
CA ASN A 74 -1.25 -1.58 -13.83
C ASN A 74 -1.47 -2.15 -12.42
N LEU A 75 -0.62 -1.80 -11.44
CA LEU A 75 -0.73 -2.29 -10.06
C LEU A 75 -1.59 -1.37 -9.18
N LEU A 76 -1.84 -0.14 -9.61
CA LEU A 76 -2.70 0.82 -8.92
C LEU A 76 -4.16 0.66 -9.35
N PRO A 77 -5.12 0.85 -8.43
CA PRO A 77 -6.53 0.84 -8.80
C PRO A 77 -6.87 2.08 -9.64
N PRO A 78 -7.77 1.96 -10.63
CA PRO A 78 -8.17 3.08 -11.48
C PRO A 78 -8.97 4.16 -10.73
N THR A 79 -9.35 3.88 -9.48
CA THR A 79 -10.09 4.80 -8.59
C THR A 79 -9.19 5.75 -7.82
N LEU A 80 -7.86 5.65 -8.00
CA LEU A 80 -6.91 6.48 -7.29
C LEU A 80 -7.02 7.94 -7.76
N GLU A 81 -7.34 8.84 -6.83
CA GLU A 81 -7.46 10.28 -7.08
C GLU A 81 -6.16 11.02 -6.70
N SER A 82 -5.35 10.44 -5.82
CA SER A 82 -4.10 11.03 -5.31
C SER A 82 -3.03 9.97 -5.06
N LEU A 83 -1.80 10.27 -5.51
CA LEU A 83 -0.57 9.48 -5.34
C LEU A 83 0.55 10.35 -4.75
#